data_AF-A0A354I1J6-F1
#
_entry.id   AF-A0A354I1J6-F1
#
_cell.length_a   1.000
_cell.length_b   1.000
_cell.length_c   1.000
_cell.angle_alpha   90.00
_cell.angle_beta   90.00
_cell.angle_gamma   90.00
#
_symmetry.space_group_name_H-M   'P 1'
#
loop_
_entity.id
_entity.type
_entity.pdbx_description
1 polymer ?
#
loop_
_entity_poly.entity_id
_entity_poly.type
_entity_poly.pdbx_seq_one_letter_code
_entity_poly.pdbx_strand_id
1 'polypeptide(L)'
;MKFKATLLGAILVSAPIACGNDGDREAYIICVDSLPGNQARDMALKLGPDGSARVLVDWLVKADRVDRVYASDLARELSAIFSCDTSGHELEIFSTAIEEAKDSLPPASQAKIFTIAATPSRLGYMLRDDASAAHLVPLIEREYAADSIALAQFRKSYNK
;
A
#
# COMPACT_ATOMS: atom_id res chain seq x y z
N MET A 1 22.69 -0.68 1.07
CA MET A 1 21.62 0.33 0.91
C MET A 1 20.56 0.04 1.95
N LYS A 2 20.22 1.00 2.80
CA LYS A 2 19.11 0.87 3.77
C LYS A 2 17.82 1.20 3.01
N PHE A 3 16.91 0.24 2.87
CA PHE A 3 15.60 0.49 2.30
C PHE A 3 14.68 0.96 3.43
N LYS A 4 14.14 2.19 3.32
CA LYS A 4 13.04 2.63 4.19
C LYS A 4 11.82 1.78 3.87
N ALA A 5 11.05 1.42 4.89
CA ALA A 5 9.79 0.70 4.71
C ALA A 5 8.72 1.65 4.15
N THR A 6 8.65 1.79 2.83
CA THR A 6 7.59 2.55 2.16
C THR A 6 6.36 1.66 1.98
N LEU A 7 5.18 2.27 2.03
CA LEU A 7 3.91 1.58 1.80
C LEU A 7 3.84 1.05 0.38
N LEU A 8 4.23 1.86 -0.61
CA LEU A 8 4.22 1.41 -2.00
C LEU A 8 5.23 0.25 -2.23
N GLY A 9 6.38 0.28 -1.55
CA GLY A 9 7.35 -0.81 -1.56
C GLY A 9 6.89 -2.08 -0.85
N ALA A 10 5.93 -1.97 0.08
CA ALA A 10 5.25 -3.12 0.68
C ALA A 10 4.26 -3.75 -0.32
N ILE A 11 3.55 -2.93 -1.10
CA ILE A 11 2.42 -3.34 -1.94
C ILE A 11 2.86 -3.89 -3.33
N LEU A 12 3.89 -3.34 -3.98
CA LEU A 12 4.23 -3.67 -5.38
C LEU A 12 5.07 -4.96 -5.57
N VAL A 13 4.59 -5.85 -6.45
CA VAL A 13 5.35 -7.00 -7.03
C VAL A 13 5.02 -7.15 -8.54
N SER A 14 5.78 -6.41 -9.39
CA SER A 14 6.05 -6.54 -10.86
C SER A 14 4.96 -6.89 -11.90
N ALA A 15 4.99 -6.11 -13.03
CA ALA A 15 4.42 -6.30 -14.40
C ALA A 15 3.13 -5.49 -14.74
N PRO A 16 2.76 -5.37 -16.05
CA PRO A 16 3.17 -4.35 -17.04
C PRO A 16 2.11 -3.24 -17.26
N ILE A 17 2.46 -2.29 -18.14
CA ILE A 17 1.96 -0.91 -18.27
C ILE A 17 0.67 -0.77 -19.11
N ALA A 18 -0.29 0.03 -18.66
CA ALA A 18 -1.46 0.48 -19.44
C ALA A 18 -1.84 1.91 -19.01
N CYS A 19 -2.17 2.82 -19.92
CA CYS A 19 -2.32 4.26 -19.64
C CYS A 19 -3.80 4.73 -19.62
N GLY A 20 -4.12 5.75 -18.82
CA GLY A 20 -5.46 6.38 -18.75
C GLY A 20 -5.43 7.77 -18.08
N ASN A 21 -6.27 8.68 -18.57
CA ASN A 21 -6.30 10.16 -18.34
C ASN A 21 -7.55 10.69 -17.57
N ASP A 22 -7.37 11.77 -16.78
CA ASP A 22 -8.22 12.50 -15.78
C ASP A 22 -9.77 12.65 -15.90
N GLY A 23 -10.46 12.85 -14.74
CA GLY A 23 -11.92 13.07 -14.62
C GLY A 23 -12.62 12.98 -13.22
N ASP A 24 -12.64 14.06 -12.44
CA ASP A 24 -13.59 14.35 -11.33
C ASP A 24 -13.73 13.46 -10.05
N ARG A 25 -13.62 14.15 -8.91
CA ARG A 25 -13.65 13.65 -7.52
C ARG A 25 -15.09 13.54 -6.95
N GLU A 26 -15.65 12.34 -6.93
CA GLU A 26 -16.66 11.91 -5.94
C GLU A 26 -16.09 10.83 -5.01
N ALA A 27 -16.80 10.47 -3.93
CA ALA A 27 -16.39 9.44 -2.98
C ALA A 27 -16.24 8.08 -3.68
N TYR A 28 -15.02 7.76 -4.10
CA TYR A 28 -14.72 6.55 -4.86
C TYR A 28 -14.75 5.31 -3.96
N ILE A 29 -15.40 4.24 -4.42
CA ILE A 29 -15.55 2.98 -3.67
C ILE A 29 -14.68 1.90 -4.32
N ILE A 30 -13.75 1.33 -3.55
CA ILE A 30 -13.01 0.13 -3.96
C ILE A 30 -13.89 -1.12 -3.72
N CYS A 31 -14.06 -1.93 -4.75
CA CYS A 31 -14.89 -3.14 -4.76
C CYS A 31 -14.00 -4.34 -5.07
N VAL A 32 -13.70 -5.15 -4.05
CA VAL A 32 -12.79 -6.31 -4.15
C VAL A 32 -13.27 -7.42 -5.09
N ASP A 33 -14.57 -7.44 -5.41
CA ASP A 33 -15.16 -8.38 -6.39
C ASP A 33 -14.96 -7.94 -7.85
N SER A 34 -14.50 -6.70 -8.06
CA SER A 34 -14.21 -6.18 -9.40
C SER A 34 -12.81 -6.59 -9.87
N LEU A 35 -12.52 -6.44 -11.16
CA LEU A 35 -11.16 -6.67 -11.66
C LEU A 35 -10.25 -5.49 -11.27
N PRO A 36 -9.12 -5.72 -10.56
CA PRO A 36 -8.24 -4.64 -10.11
C PRO A 36 -7.81 -3.69 -11.24
N GLY A 37 -7.54 -4.22 -12.44
CA GLY A 37 -7.14 -3.40 -13.60
C GLY A 37 -8.26 -2.49 -14.12
N ASN A 38 -9.52 -2.93 -14.10
CA ASN A 38 -10.64 -2.07 -14.49
C ASN A 38 -10.88 -0.98 -13.46
N GLN A 39 -10.81 -1.35 -12.17
CA GLN A 39 -10.95 -0.39 -11.08
C GLN A 39 -9.79 0.61 -11.05
N ALA A 40 -8.54 0.16 -11.24
CA ALA A 40 -7.37 1.05 -11.34
C ALA A 40 -7.51 2.06 -12.48
N ARG A 41 -7.97 1.61 -13.66
CA ARG A 41 -8.24 2.51 -14.79
C ARG A 41 -9.31 3.53 -14.43
N ASP A 42 -10.45 3.10 -13.91
CA ASP A 42 -11.52 4.02 -13.52
C ASP A 42 -11.09 5.01 -12.42
N MET A 43 -10.27 4.57 -11.46
CA MET A 43 -9.66 5.42 -10.43
C MET A 43 -8.69 6.43 -11.03
N ALA A 44 -7.75 5.98 -11.85
CA ALA A 44 -6.74 6.84 -12.46
C ALA A 44 -7.37 7.86 -13.38
N LEU A 45 -8.34 7.42 -14.20
CA LEU A 45 -9.20 8.30 -14.96
C LEU A 45 -9.84 9.28 -14.00
N LYS A 46 -10.59 8.87 -12.97
CA LYS A 46 -11.42 9.84 -12.25
C LYS A 46 -10.68 10.78 -11.28
N LEU A 47 -9.64 10.29 -10.64
CA LEU A 47 -9.08 10.93 -9.45
C LEU A 47 -7.67 11.49 -9.69
N GLY A 48 -7.02 11.09 -10.79
CA GLY A 48 -5.60 11.31 -10.99
C GLY A 48 -4.73 10.61 -9.93
N PRO A 49 -3.41 10.86 -9.92
CA PRO A 49 -2.46 10.19 -9.03
C PRO A 49 -2.69 10.48 -7.54
N ASP A 50 -2.77 11.75 -7.13
CA ASP A 50 -2.98 12.12 -5.72
C ASP A 50 -4.32 11.61 -5.17
N GLY A 51 -5.40 11.72 -5.95
CA GLY A 51 -6.71 11.23 -5.53
C GLY A 51 -6.77 9.71 -5.41
N SER A 52 -6.16 8.98 -6.37
CA SER A 52 -6.08 7.51 -6.33
C SER A 52 -5.27 7.01 -5.14
N ALA A 53 -4.17 7.68 -4.80
CA ALA A 53 -3.33 7.37 -3.64
C ALA A 53 -4.12 7.47 -2.32
N ARG A 54 -4.85 8.58 -2.12
CA ARG A 54 -5.65 8.80 -0.91
C ARG A 54 -6.76 7.76 -0.78
N VAL A 55 -7.49 7.48 -1.86
CA VAL A 55 -8.56 6.46 -1.86
C VAL A 55 -8.01 5.07 -1.54
N LEU A 56 -6.85 4.71 -2.10
CA LEU A 56 -6.19 3.45 -1.79
C LEU A 56 -5.83 3.34 -0.30
N VAL A 57 -5.22 4.39 0.27
CA VAL A 57 -4.85 4.42 1.69
C VAL A 57 -6.07 4.38 2.59
N ASP A 58 -7.11 5.17 2.31
CA ASP A 58 -8.36 5.19 3.07
C ASP A 58 -9.07 3.83 3.06
N TRP A 59 -9.01 3.12 1.93
CA TRP A 59 -9.52 1.77 1.83
C TRP A 59 -8.68 0.77 2.63
N LEU A 60 -7.34 0.85 2.56
CA LEU A 60 -6.44 -0.02 3.33
C LEU A 60 -6.64 0.10 4.85
N VAL A 61 -7.07 1.26 5.37
CA VAL A 61 -7.44 1.41 6.79
C VAL A 61 -8.62 0.50 7.17
N LYS A 62 -9.53 0.23 6.23
CA LYS A 62 -10.78 -0.51 6.46
C LYS A 62 -10.69 -1.97 6.00
N ALA A 63 -9.81 -2.27 5.04
CA ALA A 63 -9.63 -3.59 4.46
C ALA A 63 -9.17 -4.65 5.49
N ASP A 64 -9.32 -5.92 5.09
CA ASP A 64 -8.86 -7.08 5.84
C ASP A 64 -7.57 -7.66 5.24
N ARG A 65 -6.84 -8.44 6.05
CA ARG A 65 -5.60 -9.10 5.59
C ARG A 65 -5.81 -10.07 4.43
N VAL A 66 -7.04 -10.54 4.23
CA VAL A 66 -7.41 -11.42 3.10
C VAL A 66 -7.40 -10.66 1.77
N ASP A 67 -7.63 -9.35 1.80
CA ASP A 67 -7.65 -8.49 0.61
C ASP A 67 -6.26 -8.10 0.12
N ARG A 68 -5.20 -8.57 0.77
CA ARG A 68 -3.80 -8.23 0.42
C ARG A 68 -3.49 -8.43 -1.06
N VAL A 69 -3.96 -9.54 -1.65
CA VAL A 69 -3.71 -9.83 -3.07
C VAL A 69 -4.36 -8.76 -3.94
N TYR A 70 -5.63 -8.44 -3.65
CA TYR A 70 -6.36 -7.38 -4.34
C TYR A 70 -5.68 -6.02 -4.18
N ALA A 71 -5.26 -5.67 -2.95
CA ALA A 71 -4.53 -4.43 -2.67
C ALA A 71 -3.23 -4.32 -3.47
N SER A 72 -2.48 -5.43 -3.55
CA SER A 72 -1.23 -5.54 -4.30
C SER A 72 -1.46 -5.34 -5.80
N ASP A 73 -2.46 -6.00 -6.36
CA ASP A 73 -2.81 -5.86 -7.76
C ASP A 73 -3.33 -4.47 -8.08
N LEU A 74 -4.22 -3.89 -7.27
CA LEU A 74 -4.77 -2.56 -7.50
C LEU A 74 -3.68 -1.49 -7.52
N ALA A 75 -2.79 -1.48 -6.52
CA ALA A 75 -1.69 -0.51 -6.49
C ALA A 75 -0.67 -0.74 -7.62
N ARG A 76 -0.48 -2.00 -8.04
CA ARG A 76 0.35 -2.34 -9.20
C ARG A 76 -0.22 -1.76 -10.47
N GLU A 77 -1.50 -1.95 -10.73
CA GLU A 77 -2.19 -1.40 -11.90
C GLU A 77 -2.18 0.14 -11.89
N LEU A 78 -2.41 0.78 -10.74
CA LEU A 78 -2.30 2.25 -10.60
C LEU A 78 -0.88 2.75 -10.87
N SER A 79 0.14 2.12 -10.29
CA SER A 79 1.54 2.49 -10.53
C SER A 79 1.92 2.30 -11.99
N ALA A 80 1.41 1.24 -12.63
CA ALA A 80 1.60 0.98 -14.04
C ALA A 80 0.98 2.10 -14.90
N ILE A 81 -0.23 2.55 -14.57
CA ILE A 81 -0.90 3.67 -15.25
C ILE A 81 -0.11 4.96 -15.12
N PHE A 82 0.27 5.35 -13.92
CA PHE A 82 0.99 6.61 -13.70
C PHE A 82 2.47 6.57 -14.12
N SER A 83 3.02 5.37 -14.40
CA SER A 83 4.35 5.23 -15.00
C SER A 83 4.38 5.46 -16.52
N CYS A 84 3.21 5.58 -17.16
CA CYS A 84 3.11 5.82 -18.60
C CYS A 84 3.55 7.20 -19.04
N ASP A 85 3.48 8.20 -18.16
CA ASP A 85 3.94 9.53 -18.49
C ASP A 85 5.46 9.51 -18.72
N THR A 86 5.88 10.12 -19.83
CA THR A 86 7.28 10.16 -20.26
C THR A 86 8.18 10.90 -19.28
N SER A 87 7.62 11.77 -18.43
CA SER A 87 8.37 12.48 -17.40
C SER A 87 8.48 11.71 -16.08
N GLY A 88 7.67 10.66 -15.88
CA GLY A 88 7.57 9.91 -14.61
C GLY A 88 6.93 10.71 -13.47
N HIS A 89 6.42 11.91 -13.74
CA HIS A 89 5.94 12.85 -12.75
C HIS A 89 4.67 12.36 -12.05
N GLU A 90 3.75 11.73 -12.79
CA GLU A 90 2.52 11.19 -12.19
C GLU A 90 2.80 10.06 -11.19
N LEU A 91 3.75 9.18 -11.50
CA LEU A 91 4.18 8.13 -10.57
C LEU A 91 4.83 8.71 -9.32
N GLU A 92 5.60 9.80 -9.45
CA GLU A 92 6.18 10.52 -8.32
C GLU A 92 5.09 11.15 -7.44
N ILE A 93 4.09 11.80 -8.04
CA ILE A 93 2.93 12.34 -7.31
C ILE A 93 2.19 11.21 -6.59
N PHE A 94 1.89 10.11 -7.27
CA PHE A 94 1.18 8.97 -6.68
C PHE A 94 1.95 8.38 -5.50
N SER A 95 3.25 8.14 -5.67
CA SER A 95 4.12 7.57 -4.64
C SER A 95 4.23 8.50 -3.43
N THR A 96 4.38 9.81 -3.66
CA THR A 96 4.46 10.81 -2.60
C THR A 96 3.15 10.91 -1.84
N ALA A 97 2.02 10.99 -2.55
CA ALA A 97 0.70 11.09 -1.94
C ALA A 97 0.34 9.84 -1.11
N ILE A 98 0.80 8.64 -1.50
CA ILE A 98 0.64 7.43 -0.67
C ILE A 98 1.35 7.57 0.67
N GLU A 99 2.60 8.03 0.66
CA GLU A 99 3.39 8.19 1.88
C GLU A 99 2.82 9.31 2.76
N GLU A 100 2.46 10.45 2.18
CA GLU A 100 1.83 11.56 2.91
C GLU A 100 0.48 11.15 3.52
N ALA A 101 -0.37 10.45 2.76
CA ALA A 101 -1.63 9.95 3.26
C ALA A 101 -1.41 8.95 4.41
N LYS A 102 -0.48 8.00 4.28
CA LYS A 102 -0.12 7.08 5.36
C LYS A 102 0.38 7.84 6.59
N ASP A 103 1.33 8.76 6.42
CA ASP A 103 2.01 9.44 7.53
C ASP A 103 1.08 10.39 8.28
N SER A 104 0.00 10.85 7.63
CA SER A 104 -1.07 11.63 8.27
C SER A 104 -1.97 10.81 9.21
N LEU A 105 -1.93 9.48 9.13
CA LEU A 105 -2.76 8.60 9.94
C LEU A 105 -2.17 8.37 11.34
N PRO A 106 -3.01 8.04 12.35
CA PRO A 106 -2.52 7.59 13.65
C PRO A 106 -1.63 6.35 13.51
N PRO A 107 -0.62 6.16 14.39
CA PRO A 107 0.32 5.03 14.30
C PRO A 107 -0.34 3.64 14.25
N ALA A 108 -1.48 3.46 14.93
CA ALA A 108 -2.24 2.20 14.90
C ALA A 108 -2.79 1.90 13.49
N SER A 109 -3.30 2.91 12.79
CA SER A 109 -3.78 2.78 11.42
C SER A 109 -2.63 2.51 10.45
N GLN A 110 -1.48 3.17 10.64
CA GLN A 110 -0.27 2.88 9.86
C GLN A 110 0.17 1.42 10.01
N ALA A 111 0.23 0.93 11.26
CA ALA A 111 0.55 -0.47 11.56
C ALA A 111 -0.42 -1.44 10.88
N LYS A 112 -1.74 -1.20 10.99
CA LYS A 112 -2.76 -1.99 10.32
C LYS A 112 -2.52 -2.06 8.81
N ILE A 113 -2.37 -0.92 8.15
CA ILE A 113 -2.13 -0.86 6.69
C ILE A 113 -0.91 -1.70 6.30
N PHE A 114 0.19 -1.60 7.05
CA PHE A 114 1.38 -2.41 6.78
C PHE A 114 1.12 -3.92 6.88
N THR A 115 0.28 -4.36 7.82
CA THR A 115 -0.08 -5.79 7.94
C THR A 115 -0.96 -6.31 6.80
N ILE A 116 -1.67 -5.41 6.12
CA ILE A 116 -2.45 -5.73 4.92
C ILE A 116 -1.54 -5.69 3.69
N ALA A 117 -0.69 -4.67 3.57
CA ALA A 117 0.17 -4.43 2.43
C ALA A 117 1.24 -5.50 2.19
N ALA A 118 1.75 -6.15 3.26
CA ALA A 118 2.84 -7.12 3.15
C ALA A 118 2.54 -8.43 3.88
N THR A 119 3.24 -9.49 3.49
CA THR A 119 3.27 -10.72 4.29
C THR A 119 4.02 -10.47 5.61
N PRO A 120 3.70 -11.19 6.70
CA PRO A 120 4.33 -10.97 8.00
C PRO A 120 5.87 -11.04 7.93
N SER A 121 6.42 -12.03 7.22
CA SER A 121 7.87 -12.17 7.04
C SER A 121 8.51 -11.04 6.23
N ARG A 122 7.83 -10.52 5.20
CA ARG A 122 8.34 -9.38 4.41
C ARG A 122 8.31 -8.10 5.25
N LEU A 123 7.22 -7.88 5.98
CA LEU A 123 7.08 -6.72 6.85
C LEU A 123 8.16 -6.71 7.94
N GLY A 124 8.42 -7.85 8.57
CA GLY A 124 9.50 -7.98 9.55
C GLY A 124 10.87 -7.66 8.95
N TYR A 125 11.15 -8.14 7.74
CA TYR A 125 12.40 -7.83 7.03
C TYR A 125 12.52 -6.34 6.68
N MET A 126 11.44 -5.70 6.23
CA MET A 126 11.43 -4.28 5.89
C MET A 126 11.69 -3.38 7.10
N LEU A 127 11.19 -3.75 8.28
CA LEU A 127 11.25 -2.92 9.48
C LEU A 127 12.52 -3.12 10.32
N ARG A 128 13.23 -4.24 10.17
CA ARG A 128 14.39 -4.59 11.01
C ARG A 128 15.42 -3.46 11.15
N ASP A 129 15.74 -2.83 10.03
CA ASP A 129 16.80 -1.81 9.96
C ASP A 129 16.23 -0.37 9.83
N ASP A 130 14.91 -0.22 10.01
CA ASP A 130 14.20 1.05 9.92
C ASP A 130 13.92 1.65 11.31
N ALA A 131 14.90 2.37 11.84
CA ALA A 131 14.80 3.04 13.13
C ALA A 131 13.62 4.04 13.21
N SER A 132 13.21 4.62 12.07
CA SER A 132 12.09 5.56 12.04
C SER A 132 10.74 4.86 12.20
N ALA A 133 10.63 3.62 11.71
CA ALA A 133 9.42 2.81 11.80
C ALA A 133 9.43 1.82 13.00
N ALA A 134 10.49 1.78 13.81
CA ALA A 134 10.61 0.91 14.98
C ALA A 134 9.45 1.09 15.99
N HIS A 135 8.90 2.30 16.09
CA HIS A 135 7.75 2.61 16.95
C HIS A 135 6.45 1.89 16.52
N LEU A 136 6.36 1.43 15.27
CA LEU A 136 5.20 0.68 14.76
C LEU A 136 5.26 -0.81 15.11
N VAL A 137 6.44 -1.34 15.47
CA VAL A 137 6.65 -2.78 15.73
C VAL A 137 5.71 -3.31 16.82
N PRO A 138 5.58 -2.68 18.01
CA PRO A 138 4.65 -3.17 19.04
C PRO A 138 3.18 -3.11 18.60
N LEU A 139 2.83 -2.22 17.68
CA LEU A 139 1.47 -2.10 17.15
C LEU A 139 1.19 -3.20 16.12
N ILE A 140 2.15 -3.48 15.23
CA ILE A 140 2.08 -4.60 14.28
C ILE A 140 1.97 -5.94 15.01
N GLU A 141 2.71 -6.12 16.11
CA GLU A 141 2.58 -7.33 16.93
C GLU A 141 1.17 -7.47 17.54
N ARG A 142 0.53 -6.35 17.90
CA ARG A 142 -0.87 -6.37 18.39
C ARG A 142 -1.85 -6.75 17.29
N GLU A 143 -1.65 -6.25 16.06
CA GLU A 143 -2.47 -6.65 14.90
C GLU A 143 -2.39 -8.16 14.62
N TYR A 144 -1.25 -8.79 14.89
CA TYR A 144 -1.06 -10.25 14.78
C TYR A 144 -1.37 -11.03 16.06
N ALA A 145 -1.83 -10.41 17.15
CA ALA A 145 -1.94 -11.08 18.44
C ALA A 145 -2.86 -12.30 18.43
N ALA A 146 -3.91 -12.28 17.60
CA ALA A 146 -4.84 -13.40 17.42
C ALA A 146 -4.34 -14.47 16.43
N ASP A 147 -3.25 -14.21 15.71
CA ASP A 147 -2.68 -15.07 14.67
C ASP A 147 -1.22 -15.39 15.02
N SER A 148 -1.05 -16.42 15.86
CA SER A 148 0.26 -16.81 16.40
C SER A 148 1.28 -17.20 15.32
N ILE A 149 0.82 -17.70 14.17
CA ILE A 149 1.66 -18.06 13.03
C ILE A 149 2.19 -16.79 12.36
N ALA A 150 1.31 -15.84 12.03
CA ALA A 150 1.72 -14.56 11.45
C ALA A 150 2.66 -13.78 12.39
N LEU A 151 2.35 -13.76 13.68
CA LEU A 151 3.19 -13.10 14.69
C LEU A 151 4.60 -13.73 14.75
N ALA A 152 4.69 -15.06 14.75
CA ALA A 152 5.97 -15.76 14.75
C ALA A 152 6.77 -15.49 13.47
N GLN A 153 6.11 -15.49 12.31
CA GLN A 153 6.72 -15.17 11.02
C GLN A 153 7.28 -13.74 10.97
N PHE A 154 6.52 -12.77 11.49
CA PHE A 154 6.95 -11.38 11.60
C PHE A 154 8.19 -11.24 12.50
N ARG A 155 8.09 -11.71 13.75
CA ARG A 155 9.19 -11.64 14.74
C ARG A 155 10.46 -12.32 14.26
N LYS A 156 10.34 -13.50 13.64
CA LYS A 156 11.49 -14.24 13.10
C LYS A 156 12.21 -13.44 12.02
N SER A 157 11.49 -12.73 11.14
CA SER A 157 12.12 -11.92 10.11
C SER A 157 12.69 -10.60 10.65
N TYR A 158 12.02 -9.99 11.63
CA TYR A 158 12.47 -8.73 12.25
C TYR A 158 13.74 -8.91 13.09
N ASN A 159 13.90 -10.05 13.78
CA ASN A 159 15.05 -10.31 14.66
C ASN A 159 16.24 -11.02 14.01
N LYS A 160 16.20 -11.26 12.70
CA LYS A 160 17.26 -11.94 11.94
C LYS A 160 18.34 -10.98 11.50
#